data_AF-A0A355BXC5-F1
#
_entry.id   AF-A0A355BXC5-F1
#
_cell.length_a   1.000
_cell.length_b   1.000
_cell.length_c   1.000
_cell.angle_alpha   90.00
_cell.angle_beta   90.00
_cell.angle_gamma   90.00
#
_symmetry.space_group_name_H-M   'P 1'
#
loop_
_entity.id
_entity.type
_entity.pdbx_description
1 polymer ?
#
loop_
_entity_poly.entity_id
_entity_poly.type
_entity_poly.pdbx_seq_one_letter_code
_entity_poly.pdbx_strand_id
1 'polypeptide(L)' 'GMTEKKFRSILMKQTPDAEKRRRATYVIDTGLTLEETREQVRGVMRELGRRAAISE' A
#
# COMPACT_ATOMS: atom_id res chain seq x y z
N GLY A 1 -15.25 15.32 14.45
CA GLY A 1 -15.35 14.68 13.13
C GLY A 1 -14.14 15.02 12.26
N MET A 2 -14.13 14.56 11.01
CA MET A 2 -13.14 14.98 10.00
C MET A 2 -13.55 16.33 9.41
N THR A 3 -12.61 17.26 9.28
CA THR A 3 -12.82 18.56 8.63
C THR A 3 -11.71 18.76 7.61
N GLU A 4 -11.92 19.58 6.58
CA GLU A 4 -10.90 19.88 5.57
C GLU A 4 -9.59 20.40 6.21
N LYS A 5 -9.71 21.29 7.20
CA LYS A 5 -8.57 21.79 7.97
C LYS A 5 -7.82 20.67 8.70
N LYS A 6 -8.55 19.74 9.33
CA LYS A 6 -7.96 18.58 10.02
C LYS A 6 -7.32 17.61 9.03
N PHE A 7 -7.96 17.35 7.90
CA PHE A 7 -7.44 16.52 6.81
C PHE A 7 -6.11 17.07 6.29
N ARG A 8 -6.05 18.35 5.93
CA ARG A 8 -4.82 19.00 5.47
C ARG A 8 -3.70 18.96 6.51
N SER A 9 -4.03 19.21 7.79
CA SER A 9 -3.07 19.12 8.89
C SER A 9 -2.46 17.73 9.04
N ILE A 10 -3.25 16.68 8.82
CA ILE A 10 -2.79 15.30 8.83
C ILE A 10 -1.97 15.00 7.56
N LEU A 11 -2.46 15.41 6.39
CA LEU A 11 -1.81 15.16 5.10
C LEU A 11 -0.40 15.77 5.04
N MET A 12 -0.20 16.98 5.57
CA MET A 12 1.12 17.63 5.62
C MET A 12 2.17 16.86 6.43
N LYS A 13 1.74 15.96 7.33
CA LYS A 13 2.64 15.14 8.16
C LYS A 13 2.99 13.80 7.50
N GLN A 14 2.37 13.48 6.36
CA GLN A 14 2.58 12.24 5.64
C GLN A 14 3.62 12.43 4.52
N THR A 15 4.29 11.35 4.15
CA THR A 15 5.05 11.30 2.90
C THR A 15 4.09 11.50 1.71
N PRO A 16 4.41 12.36 0.72
CA PRO A 16 3.60 12.51 -0.48
C PRO A 16 3.37 11.17 -1.18
N ASP A 17 2.17 10.93 -1.70
CA ASP A 17 1.81 9.63 -2.29
C ASP A 17 2.75 9.21 -3.42
N ALA A 18 3.11 10.14 -4.31
CA ALA A 18 4.06 9.87 -5.40
C ALA A 18 5.44 9.42 -4.89
N GLU A 19 5.93 10.03 -3.81
CA GLU A 19 7.19 9.64 -3.15
C GLU A 19 7.06 8.26 -2.51
N LYS A 20 5.96 8.03 -1.78
CA LYS A 20 5.66 6.75 -1.13
C LYS A 20 5.60 5.61 -2.16
N ARG A 21 4.93 5.85 -3.30
CA ARG A 21 4.84 4.89 -4.41
C ARG A 21 6.19 4.64 -5.06
N ARG A 22 7.00 5.68 -5.31
CA ARG A 22 8.33 5.52 -5.90
C ARG A 22 9.24 4.63 -5.03
N ARG A 23 9.10 4.72 -3.71
CA ARG A 23 9.90 3.96 -2.74
C ARG A 23 9.35 2.56 -2.44
N ALA A 24 8.15 2.22 -2.91
CA ALA A 24 7.50 0.98 -2.55
C ALA A 24 7.98 -0.19 -3.43
N THR A 25 8.26 -1.33 -2.80
CA THR A 25 8.50 -2.60 -3.52
C THR A 25 7.21 -3.15 -4.14
N TYR A 26 6.08 -2.91 -3.47
CA TYR A 26 4.75 -3.31 -3.91
C TYR A 26 3.76 -2.18 -3.68
N VAL A 27 2.86 -1.98 -4.64
CA VAL A 27 1.71 -1.08 -4.55
C VAL A 27 0.47 -1.91 -4.86
N ILE A 28 -0.56 -1.83 -4.00
CA ILE A 28 -1.84 -2.51 -4.20
C ILE A 28 -2.87 -1.46 -4.61
N ASP A 29 -3.55 -1.68 -5.73
CA ASP A 29 -4.62 -0.80 -6.21
C ASP A 29 -5.96 -1.17 -5.56
N THR A 30 -6.45 -0.32 -4.66
CA THR A 30 -7.72 -0.49 -3.96
C THR A 30 -8.88 0.26 -4.63
N GLY A 31 -8.67 0.79 -5.83
CA GLY A 31 -9.73 1.40 -6.66
C GLY A 31 -10.51 0.37 -7.50
N LEU A 32 -10.07 -0.89 -7.49
CA LEU A 32 -10.69 -2.01 -8.19
C LEU A 32 -11.79 -2.70 -7.37
N THR A 33 -12.35 -3.80 -7.89
CA THR A 33 -13.22 -4.65 -7.09
C THR A 33 -12.47 -5.24 -5.89
N LEU A 34 -13.23 -5.62 -4.87
CA LEU A 34 -12.66 -6.24 -3.68
C LEU A 34 -11.94 -7.56 -4.02
N GLU A 35 -12.43 -8.31 -5.01
CA GLU A 35 -11.77 -9.56 -5.41
C GLU A 35 -10.44 -9.30 -6.12
N GLU A 36 -10.38 -8.34 -7.05
CA GLU A 36 -9.13 -7.96 -7.71
C GLU A 36 -8.10 -7.44 -6.68
N THR A 37 -8.55 -6.65 -5.70
CA THR A 37 -7.69 -6.18 -4.60
C THR A 37 -7.16 -7.36 -3.78
N ARG A 38 -8.01 -8.35 -3.45
CA ARG A 38 -7.60 -9.56 -2.72
C ARG A 38 -6.60 -10.39 -3.50
N GLU A 39 -6.76 -10.53 -4.81
CA GLU A 39 -5.83 -11.26 -5.65
C GLU A 39 -4.44 -10.62 -5.65
N GLN A 40 -4.37 -9.28 -5.74
CA GLN A 40 -3.11 -8.55 -5.61
C GLN A 40 -2.43 -8.80 -4.25
N VAL A 41 -3.19 -8.73 -3.14
CA VAL A 41 -2.69 -9.02 -1.80
C VAL A 41 -2.15 -10.46 -1.72
N ARG A 42 -2.92 -11.45 -2.19
CA ARG A 42 -2.48 -12.87 -2.22
C ARG A 42 -1.19 -13.03 -3.04
N GLY A 43 -1.05 -12.29 -4.13
CA GLY A 43 0.17 -12.24 -4.94
C GLY A 43 1.40 -11.79 -4.16
N VAL A 44 1.30 -10.65 -3.46
CA VAL A 44 2.37 -10.13 -2.61
C VAL A 44 2.73 -11.11 -1.49
N MET A 45 1.73 -11.69 -0.83
CA MET A 45 1.96 -12.66 0.26
C MET A 45 2.71 -13.92 -0.22
N ARG A 46 2.37 -14.46 -1.40
CA ARG A 46 3.11 -15.60 -1.99
C ARG A 46 4.56 -15.25 -2.26
N GLU A 47 4.82 -14.07 -2.82
CA GLU A 47 6.17 -13.62 -3.10
C GLU A 47 7.00 -13.44 -1.83
N LEU A 48 6.43 -12.81 -0.80
CA LEU A 48 7.08 -12.66 0.50
C LEU A 48 7.37 -14.02 1.16
N GLY A 49 6.43 -14.97 1.09
CA GLY A 49 6.63 -16.32 1.59
C GLY A 49 7.78 -17.05 0.89
N ARG A 50 7.89 -16.93 -0.45
CA ARG A 50 9.01 -17.49 -1.21
C ARG A 50 10.35 -16.87 -0.81
N ARG A 51 10.40 -15.55 -0.64
CA ARG A 51 11.64 -14.85 -0.25
C ARG A 51 12.11 -15.26 1.14
N ALA A 52 11.19 -15.41 2.09
CA ALA A 52 11.52 -15.90 3.43
C ALA A 52 12.12 -17.31 3.37
N ALA A 53 11.52 -18.23 2.60
CA ALA A 53 11.99 -19.61 2.47
C ALA A 53 13.34 -19.78 1.73
N ILE A 54 13.76 -18.79 0.93
CA ILE A 54 15.09 -18.77 0.27
C ILE A 54 16.16 -18.15 1.18
N SER A 55 15.75 -17.41 2.20
CA SER A 55 16.64 -16.71 3.14
C SER A 55 17.00 -17.55 4.37
N GLU A 56 16.45 -18.77 4.48
CA GLU A 56 16.79 -19.82 5.46
C GLU A 56 17.69 -20.88 4.81
#